data_AF-A0A093XNC1-F1
#
_entry.id   AF-A0A093XNC1-F1
#
_cell.length_a   1.000
_cell.length_b   1.000
_cell.length_c   1.000
_cell.angle_alpha   90.00
_cell.angle_beta   90.00
_cell.angle_gamma   90.00
#
_symmetry.space_group_name_H-M   'P 1'
#
loop_
_entity.id
_entity.type
_entity.pdbx_description
1 polymer ?
#
loop_
_entity_poly.entity_id
_entity_poly.type
_entity_poly.pdbx_seq_one_letter_code
_entity_poly.pdbx_strand_id
1 'polypeptide(L)'
;MASPRIISMDFCTTGRDNAYFRILAGTNVKYITIKAGHLDGESLEGMSLDFQNILPSLPYDKGDWNSAYITRSAVSGELEAALSEITLPTVQAVWHSNMINLLDLEKIETLSMLAQKCKWKQGSADDETRNQKTMIAKMARFPWEIGYIEAETRIYQLIQPLGISPPFLGHIHEAGRVIGFLLEKVEGRHANPEDLESCKAALKVLHNQRILHGDCNRYNFIVGADGKVTLIDLEGAKVDADAEMMEREMASLEEKLRDESGLGGGFMEYESDADEF
;
A
#
# COMPACT_ATOMS: atom_id res chain seq x y z
N MET A 1 -19.11 -15.22 -14.70
CA MET A 1 -18.08 -14.70 -13.77
C MET A 1 -17.20 -13.74 -14.54
N ALA A 2 -16.71 -12.68 -13.91
CA ALA A 2 -15.76 -11.77 -14.57
C ALA A 2 -14.47 -12.53 -14.93
N SER A 3 -13.85 -12.17 -16.05
CA SER A 3 -12.56 -12.73 -16.46
C SER A 3 -11.50 -12.47 -15.40
N PRO A 4 -10.57 -13.41 -15.14
CA PRO A 4 -9.43 -13.14 -14.29
C PRO A 4 -8.64 -11.93 -14.79
N ARG A 5 -8.10 -11.12 -13.88
CA ARG A 5 -7.27 -9.95 -14.21
C ARG A 5 -6.15 -9.77 -13.21
N ILE A 6 -5.01 -9.24 -13.66
CA ILE A 6 -3.92 -8.87 -12.77
C ILE A 6 -4.31 -7.63 -11.96
N ILE A 7 -4.03 -7.65 -10.67
CA ILE A 7 -4.24 -6.52 -9.74
C ILE A 7 -2.94 -6.02 -9.11
N SER A 8 -1.86 -6.79 -9.16
CA SER A 8 -0.51 -6.37 -8.74
C SER A 8 0.53 -7.24 -9.42
N MET A 9 1.72 -6.67 -9.65
CA MET A 9 2.86 -7.35 -10.24
C MET A 9 4.16 -6.78 -9.64
N ASP A 10 5.18 -7.62 -9.54
CA ASP A 10 6.55 -7.24 -9.17
C ASP A 10 7.51 -8.20 -9.87
N PHE A 11 8.30 -7.68 -10.81
CA PHE A 11 9.24 -8.48 -11.60
C PHE A 11 10.38 -7.63 -12.15
N CYS A 12 11.44 -8.32 -12.57
CA CYS A 12 12.56 -7.74 -13.29
C CYS A 12 12.79 -8.52 -14.59
N THR A 13 12.99 -7.83 -15.70
CA THR A 13 13.21 -8.44 -17.03
C THR A 13 14.62 -9.02 -17.20
N THR A 14 15.51 -8.84 -16.22
CA THR A 14 16.86 -9.44 -16.25
C THR A 14 16.86 -10.95 -16.02
N GLY A 15 15.74 -11.52 -15.57
CA GLY A 15 15.60 -12.94 -15.29
C GLY A 15 16.38 -13.44 -14.07
N ARG A 16 16.92 -12.55 -13.24
CA ARG A 16 17.71 -12.91 -12.05
C ARG A 16 16.85 -13.19 -10.83
N ASP A 17 15.70 -12.54 -10.76
CA ASP A 17 14.76 -12.63 -9.64
C ASP A 17 13.48 -13.34 -10.09
N ASN A 18 12.76 -13.89 -9.12
CA ASN A 18 11.43 -14.42 -9.39
C ASN A 18 10.49 -13.27 -9.75
N ALA A 19 9.51 -13.56 -10.62
CA ALA A 19 8.43 -12.64 -10.93
C ALA A 19 7.18 -13.01 -10.13
N TYR A 20 6.48 -12.01 -9.61
CA TYR A 20 5.35 -12.19 -8.71
C TYR A 20 4.12 -11.46 -9.25
N PHE A 21 2.97 -12.13 -9.21
CA PHE A 21 1.71 -11.58 -9.70
C PHE A 21 0.57 -11.89 -8.75
N ARG A 22 -0.41 -11.00 -8.71
CA ARG A 22 -1.72 -11.21 -8.08
C ARG A 22 -2.80 -11.13 -9.13
N ILE A 23 -3.60 -12.18 -9.20
CA ILE A 23 -4.71 -12.30 -10.14
C ILE A 23 -6.01 -12.36 -9.36
N LEU A 24 -6.90 -11.42 -9.63
CA LEU A 24 -8.27 -11.46 -9.15
C LEU A 24 -9.09 -12.38 -10.05
N ALA A 25 -9.65 -13.44 -9.49
CA ALA A 25 -10.54 -14.39 -10.16
C ALA A 25 -11.87 -14.49 -9.40
N GLY A 26 -12.92 -13.88 -9.94
CA GLY A 26 -14.18 -13.69 -9.20
C GLY A 26 -13.94 -12.81 -7.96
N THR A 27 -14.11 -13.37 -6.77
CA THR A 27 -13.84 -12.70 -5.48
C THR A 27 -12.53 -13.14 -4.83
N ASN A 28 -11.83 -14.11 -5.42
CA ASN A 28 -10.62 -14.69 -4.86
C ASN A 28 -9.38 -14.06 -5.49
N VAL A 29 -8.31 -13.95 -4.71
CA VAL A 29 -7.00 -13.51 -5.20
C VAL A 29 -6.07 -14.71 -5.25
N LYS A 30 -5.43 -14.91 -6.41
CA LYS A 30 -4.43 -15.94 -6.67
C LYS A 30 -3.04 -15.31 -6.74
N TYR A 31 -2.08 -15.95 -6.08
CA TYR A 31 -0.68 -15.54 -6.05
C TYR A 31 0.12 -16.41 -7.00
N ILE A 32 0.75 -15.80 -7.99
CA ILE A 32 1.55 -16.51 -8.98
C ILE A 32 3.00 -16.10 -8.81
N THR A 33 3.89 -17.08 -8.67
CA THR A 33 5.33 -16.87 -8.66
C THR A 33 5.94 -17.61 -9.82
N ILE A 34 6.63 -16.90 -10.71
CA ILE A 34 7.40 -17.49 -11.79
C ILE A 34 8.87 -17.51 -11.36
N LYS A 35 9.48 -18.68 -11.39
CA LYS A 35 10.88 -18.83 -11.00
C LYS A 35 11.80 -18.03 -11.95
N ALA A 36 12.82 -17.41 -11.37
CA ALA A 36 13.86 -16.68 -12.09
C ALA A 36 14.40 -17.47 -13.30
N GLY A 37 14.53 -16.79 -14.44
CA GLY A 37 15.08 -17.33 -15.68
C GLY A 37 14.16 -18.31 -16.43
N HIS A 38 12.93 -18.54 -15.95
CA HIS A 38 12.00 -19.47 -16.62
C HIS A 38 11.01 -18.77 -17.57
N LEU A 39 10.91 -17.45 -17.52
CA LEU A 39 10.17 -16.62 -18.48
C LEU A 39 11.08 -15.50 -18.96
N ASP A 40 11.08 -15.23 -20.26
CA ASP A 40 11.86 -14.16 -20.87
C ASP A 40 11.26 -12.77 -20.57
N GLY A 41 12.08 -11.73 -20.76
CA GLY A 41 11.70 -10.35 -20.48
C GLY A 41 10.52 -9.86 -21.32
N GLU A 42 10.46 -10.23 -22.60
CA GLU A 42 9.38 -9.83 -23.51
C GLU A 42 8.03 -10.40 -23.04
N SER A 43 8.02 -11.68 -22.67
CA SER A 43 6.83 -12.32 -22.10
C SER A 43 6.44 -11.72 -20.74
N LEU A 44 7.41 -11.33 -19.91
CA LEU A 44 7.14 -10.65 -18.63
C LEU A 44 6.49 -9.26 -18.85
N GLU A 45 6.99 -8.49 -19.81
CA GLU A 45 6.41 -7.20 -20.20
C GLU A 45 4.98 -7.36 -20.75
N GLY A 46 4.72 -8.44 -21.49
CA GLY A 46 3.39 -8.78 -22.02
C GLY A 46 2.36 -9.25 -20.98
N MET A 47 2.75 -9.49 -19.72
CA MET A 47 1.84 -10.04 -18.70
C MET A 47 0.63 -9.15 -18.43
N SER A 48 0.77 -7.83 -18.43
CA SER A 48 -0.34 -6.91 -18.19
C SER A 48 -1.45 -7.03 -19.24
N LEU A 49 -1.08 -7.39 -20.47
CA LEU A 49 -1.97 -7.45 -21.63
C LEU A 49 -2.55 -8.86 -21.85
N ASP A 50 -1.72 -9.91 -21.72
CA ASP A 50 -2.11 -11.24 -22.19
C ASP A 50 -1.61 -12.41 -21.31
N PHE A 51 -1.58 -12.21 -19.98
CA PHE A 51 -1.10 -13.26 -19.06
C PHE A 51 -1.82 -14.62 -19.22
N GLN A 52 -3.07 -14.65 -19.70
CA GLN A 52 -3.82 -15.90 -19.85
C GLN A 52 -3.26 -16.80 -20.95
N ASN A 53 -2.61 -16.22 -21.97
CA ASN A 53 -1.93 -16.96 -23.03
C ASN A 53 -0.44 -17.19 -22.71
N ILE A 54 0.16 -16.32 -21.88
CA ILE A 54 1.57 -16.46 -21.46
C ILE A 54 1.71 -17.54 -20.38
N LEU A 55 0.79 -17.58 -19.40
CA LEU A 55 0.82 -18.57 -18.33
C LEU A 55 0.23 -19.91 -18.79
N PRO A 56 0.64 -21.04 -18.16
CA PRO A 56 -0.07 -22.30 -18.32
C PRO A 56 -1.54 -22.13 -17.94
N SER A 57 -2.43 -22.95 -18.51
CA SER A 57 -3.86 -22.91 -18.18
C SER A 57 -4.07 -23.22 -16.69
N LEU A 58 -4.51 -22.23 -15.92
CA LEU A 58 -4.76 -22.35 -14.49
C LEU A 58 -6.27 -22.44 -14.20
N PRO A 59 -6.69 -23.27 -13.23
CA PRO A 59 -8.10 -23.42 -12.86
C PRO A 59 -8.54 -22.29 -11.91
N TYR A 60 -8.66 -21.07 -12.45
CA TYR A 60 -8.97 -19.84 -11.70
C TYR A 60 -10.33 -19.88 -10.97
N ASP A 61 -11.26 -20.71 -11.42
CA ASP A 61 -12.58 -20.91 -10.84
C ASP A 61 -12.57 -21.78 -9.56
N LYS A 62 -11.48 -22.51 -9.30
CA LYS A 62 -11.37 -23.40 -8.14
C LYS A 62 -10.94 -22.67 -6.89
N GLY A 63 -11.54 -23.03 -5.76
CA GLY A 63 -11.27 -22.42 -4.44
C GLY A 63 -10.23 -23.14 -3.60
N ASP A 64 -9.73 -24.29 -4.04
CA ASP A 64 -8.83 -25.21 -3.32
C ASP A 64 -7.33 -24.88 -3.47
N TRP A 65 -7.02 -23.70 -4.03
CA TRP A 65 -5.66 -23.20 -4.14
C TRP A 65 -5.65 -21.67 -4.09
N ASN A 66 -4.54 -21.09 -3.63
CA ASN A 66 -4.34 -19.64 -3.67
C ASN A 66 -2.92 -19.24 -4.10
N SER A 67 -2.03 -20.21 -4.29
CA SER A 67 -0.66 -20.00 -4.75
C SER A 67 -0.31 -20.96 -5.88
N ALA A 68 0.35 -20.45 -6.92
CA ALA A 68 0.94 -21.23 -7.99
C ALA A 68 2.41 -20.88 -8.16
N TYR A 69 3.26 -21.90 -8.21
CA TYR A 69 4.67 -21.76 -8.54
C TYR A 69 4.93 -22.29 -9.95
N ILE A 70 5.44 -21.42 -10.82
CA ILE A 70 5.59 -21.69 -12.25
C ILE A 70 7.06 -21.91 -12.59
N THR A 71 7.32 -23.01 -13.28
CA THR A 71 8.65 -23.37 -13.78
C THR A 71 8.60 -23.85 -15.21
N ARG A 72 9.72 -23.75 -15.93
CA ARG A 72 9.84 -24.32 -17.28
C ARG A 72 10.30 -25.77 -17.21
N SER A 73 9.57 -26.64 -17.90
CA SER A 73 9.89 -28.06 -18.02
C SER A 73 11.19 -28.25 -18.79
N ALA A 74 12.13 -29.02 -18.23
CA ALA A 74 13.37 -29.35 -18.94
C ALA A 74 13.14 -30.31 -20.12
N VAL A 75 11.97 -30.98 -20.18
CA VAL A 75 11.63 -31.98 -21.20
C VAL A 75 10.86 -31.34 -22.35
N SER A 76 9.75 -30.65 -22.07
CA SER A 76 8.90 -30.04 -23.10
C SER A 76 9.31 -28.61 -23.45
N GLY A 77 10.03 -27.91 -22.57
CA GLY A 77 10.28 -26.48 -22.70
C GLY A 77 9.08 -25.60 -22.35
N GLU A 78 7.93 -26.18 -22.03
CA GLU A 78 6.69 -25.47 -21.67
C GLU A 78 6.69 -25.03 -20.20
N LEU A 79 5.88 -24.02 -19.88
CA LEU A 79 5.63 -23.65 -18.49
C LEU A 79 4.68 -24.65 -17.81
N GLU A 80 5.01 -25.03 -16.59
CA GLU A 80 4.24 -25.92 -15.72
C GLU A 80 3.96 -25.21 -14.40
N ALA A 81 2.76 -25.43 -13.85
CA ALA A 81 2.33 -24.84 -12.59
C ALA A 81 2.15 -25.90 -11.49
N ALA A 82 2.79 -25.67 -10.34
CA ALA A 82 2.53 -26.38 -9.11
C ALA A 82 1.56 -25.55 -8.24
N LEU A 83 0.34 -26.06 -8.05
CA LEU A 83 -0.70 -25.39 -7.26
C LEU A 83 -0.63 -25.79 -5.79
N SER A 84 -0.92 -24.85 -4.91
CA SER A 84 -0.97 -25.07 -3.47
C SER A 84 -1.97 -24.14 -2.78
N GLU A 85 -2.47 -24.59 -1.64
CA GLU A 85 -3.20 -23.76 -0.68
C GLU A 85 -2.25 -23.42 0.47
N ILE A 86 -1.94 -22.14 0.62
CA ILE A 86 -1.05 -21.65 1.67
C ILE A 86 -1.78 -20.69 2.61
N THR A 87 -1.39 -20.70 3.88
CA THR A 87 -1.83 -19.66 4.82
C THR A 87 -1.01 -18.41 4.58
N LEU A 88 -1.65 -17.34 4.11
CA LEU A 88 -1.00 -16.07 3.84
C LEU A 88 -0.98 -15.18 5.10
N PRO A 89 0.10 -14.42 5.36
CA PRO A 89 0.17 -13.51 6.49
C PRO A 89 -0.92 -12.44 6.38
N THR A 90 -1.53 -12.05 7.50
CA THR A 90 -2.59 -11.04 7.56
C THR A 90 -2.26 -10.03 8.65
N VAL A 91 -2.72 -8.80 8.49
CA VAL A 91 -2.68 -7.78 9.56
C VAL A 91 -3.46 -8.34 10.76
N GLN A 92 -2.83 -8.29 11.92
CA GLN A 92 -3.36 -8.78 13.21
C GLN A 92 -3.94 -7.65 14.05
N ALA A 93 -3.42 -6.42 13.92
CA ALA A 93 -3.88 -5.24 14.65
C ALA A 93 -5.23 -4.72 14.12
N VAL A 94 -6.26 -5.56 14.11
CA VAL A 94 -7.62 -5.20 13.66
C VAL A 94 -8.40 -4.58 14.81
N TRP A 95 -8.28 -3.26 14.96
CA TRP A 95 -8.89 -2.50 16.05
C TRP A 95 -10.10 -1.66 15.65
N HIS A 96 -10.34 -1.48 14.35
CA HIS A 96 -11.46 -0.69 13.83
C HIS A 96 -12.59 -1.64 13.37
N SER A 97 -13.85 -1.33 13.66
CA SER A 97 -14.97 -2.22 13.39
C SER A 97 -15.32 -2.33 11.90
N ASN A 98 -15.08 -1.26 11.12
CA ASN A 98 -15.36 -1.27 9.69
C ASN A 98 -14.36 -2.14 8.94
N MET A 99 -14.90 -3.09 8.18
CA MET A 99 -14.17 -3.96 7.24
C MET A 99 -14.59 -3.57 5.82
N ILE A 100 -13.60 -3.23 5.00
CA ILE A 100 -13.78 -2.68 3.66
C ILE A 100 -13.26 -3.69 2.66
N ASN A 101 -14.13 -4.16 1.79
CA ASN A 101 -13.71 -5.08 0.73
C ASN A 101 -12.91 -4.31 -0.31
N LEU A 102 -11.72 -4.80 -0.65
CA LEU A 102 -10.88 -4.23 -1.72
C LEU A 102 -11.66 -4.02 -3.03
N LEU A 103 -12.62 -4.89 -3.31
CA LEU A 103 -13.42 -4.82 -4.54
C LEU A 103 -14.40 -3.64 -4.56
N ASP A 104 -14.67 -3.00 -3.43
CA ASP A 104 -15.53 -1.81 -3.33
C ASP A 104 -14.74 -0.52 -3.59
N LEU A 105 -13.42 -0.61 -3.73
CA LEU A 105 -12.54 0.53 -4.00
C LEU A 105 -12.16 0.60 -5.48
N GLU A 106 -12.21 1.81 -6.02
CA GLU A 106 -11.70 2.16 -7.35
C GLU A 106 -10.39 2.93 -7.18
N LYS A 107 -9.28 2.37 -7.64
CA LYS A 107 -7.98 3.05 -7.67
C LYS A 107 -8.06 4.23 -8.64
N ILE A 108 -7.58 5.39 -8.19
CA ILE A 108 -7.43 6.59 -8.99
C ILE A 108 -5.96 6.77 -9.40
N GLU A 109 -5.05 6.58 -8.44
CA GLU A 109 -3.64 6.94 -8.61
C GLU A 109 -2.77 6.08 -7.69
N THR A 110 -1.61 5.60 -8.18
CA THR A 110 -0.59 4.99 -7.32
C THR A 110 0.23 6.08 -6.68
N LEU A 111 0.36 6.09 -5.36
CA LEU A 111 1.16 7.09 -4.64
C LEU A 111 2.52 6.54 -4.23
N SER A 112 2.55 5.29 -3.77
CA SER A 112 3.79 4.58 -3.45
C SER A 112 3.59 3.08 -3.66
N MET A 113 4.60 2.29 -3.30
CA MET A 113 4.52 0.83 -3.32
C MET A 113 3.31 0.28 -2.55
N LEU A 114 2.99 0.90 -1.41
CA LEU A 114 1.95 0.43 -0.48
C LEU A 114 0.77 1.40 -0.35
N ALA A 115 0.82 2.57 -1.00
CA ALA A 115 -0.22 3.58 -0.90
C ALA A 115 -0.82 3.91 -2.27
N GLN A 116 -2.14 4.04 -2.32
CA GLN A 116 -2.86 4.50 -3.50
C GLN A 116 -4.00 5.44 -3.11
N LYS A 117 -4.30 6.38 -3.99
CA LYS A 117 -5.51 7.19 -3.90
C LYS A 117 -6.66 6.42 -4.53
N CYS A 118 -7.81 6.41 -3.87
CA CYS A 118 -8.98 5.69 -4.33
C CYS A 118 -10.27 6.44 -4.01
N LYS A 119 -11.38 5.97 -4.59
CA LYS A 119 -12.75 6.34 -4.25
C LYS A 119 -13.60 5.07 -4.12
N TRP A 120 -14.81 5.21 -3.62
CA TRP A 120 -15.79 4.12 -3.67
C TRP A 120 -16.22 3.85 -5.10
N LYS A 121 -16.44 2.58 -5.46
CA LYS A 121 -17.10 2.24 -6.71
C LYS A 121 -18.55 2.70 -6.69
N GLN A 122 -19.09 3.03 -7.85
CA GLN A 122 -20.51 3.37 -7.96
C GLN A 122 -21.38 2.22 -7.44
N GLY A 123 -22.30 2.55 -6.54
CA GLY A 123 -23.23 1.59 -5.93
C GLY A 123 -22.67 0.79 -4.75
N SER A 124 -21.41 1.00 -4.34
CA SER A 124 -20.83 0.36 -3.15
C SER A 124 -20.84 1.24 -1.90
N ALA A 125 -21.25 2.52 -2.02
CA ALA A 125 -21.46 3.39 -0.86
C ALA A 125 -22.95 3.60 -0.58
N ASP A 126 -23.31 3.63 0.69
CA ASP A 126 -24.69 3.84 1.18
C ASP A 126 -25.25 5.25 0.91
N ASP A 127 -24.41 6.19 0.44
CA ASP A 127 -24.74 7.61 0.27
C ASP A 127 -24.06 8.17 -0.99
N GLU A 128 -24.84 8.83 -1.85
CA GLU A 128 -24.34 9.49 -3.07
C GLU A 128 -23.23 10.53 -2.77
N THR A 129 -23.24 11.14 -1.58
CA THR A 129 -22.19 12.10 -1.17
C THR A 129 -20.85 11.44 -0.82
N ARG A 130 -20.85 10.15 -0.43
CA ARG A 130 -19.60 9.39 -0.20
C ARG A 130 -18.88 9.04 -1.49
N ASN A 131 -19.60 8.88 -2.62
CA ASN A 131 -19.02 8.46 -3.90
C ASN A 131 -18.01 9.46 -4.48
N GLN A 132 -18.01 10.72 -4.04
CA GLN A 132 -17.08 11.74 -4.56
C GLN A 132 -15.85 11.98 -3.68
N LYS A 133 -15.83 11.47 -2.44
CA LYS A 133 -14.67 11.64 -1.57
C LYS A 133 -13.53 10.70 -1.99
N THR A 134 -12.35 11.27 -2.15
CA THR A 134 -11.12 10.48 -2.34
C THR A 134 -10.51 10.12 -0.99
N MET A 135 -9.89 8.96 -0.93
CA MET A 135 -9.32 8.34 0.27
C MET A 135 -7.95 7.76 -0.05
N ILE A 136 -7.14 7.55 0.97
CA ILE A 136 -5.83 6.93 0.85
C ILE A 136 -5.93 5.50 1.37
N ALA A 137 -5.71 4.53 0.48
CA ALA A 137 -5.64 3.13 0.82
C ALA A 137 -4.18 2.74 0.99
N LYS A 138 -3.83 2.25 2.18
CA LYS A 138 -2.51 1.70 2.47
C LYS A 138 -2.63 0.18 2.62
N MET A 139 -2.04 -0.59 1.72
CA MET A 139 -2.22 -2.03 1.70
C MET A 139 -1.01 -2.77 1.14
N ALA A 140 -0.79 -3.97 1.67
CA ALA A 140 0.16 -4.92 1.13
C ALA A 140 -0.36 -5.44 -0.20
N ARG A 141 0.51 -5.41 -1.20
CA ARG A 141 0.31 -6.15 -2.43
C ARG A 141 0.66 -7.60 -2.14
N PHE A 142 1.84 -7.86 -1.61
CA PHE A 142 2.39 -9.20 -1.43
C PHE A 142 2.55 -9.62 0.03
N PRO A 143 2.68 -10.93 0.32
CA PRO A 143 2.83 -11.44 1.68
C PRO A 143 3.96 -10.81 2.51
N TRP A 144 5.10 -10.53 1.88
CA TRP A 144 6.26 -9.94 2.55
C TRP A 144 6.06 -8.49 2.97
N GLU A 145 5.05 -7.79 2.43
CA GLU A 145 4.76 -6.39 2.74
C GLU A 145 3.83 -6.22 3.95
N ILE A 146 3.20 -7.30 4.43
CA ILE A 146 2.23 -7.26 5.54
C ILE A 146 2.86 -6.72 6.83
N GLY A 147 4.16 -6.95 7.04
CA GLY A 147 4.88 -6.44 8.22
C GLY A 147 4.89 -4.90 8.29
N TYR A 148 5.05 -4.23 7.15
CA TYR A 148 5.04 -2.76 7.07
C TYR A 148 3.65 -2.20 7.40
N ILE A 149 2.61 -2.80 6.82
CA ILE A 149 1.22 -2.44 7.10
C ILE A 149 0.85 -2.67 8.57
N GLU A 150 1.24 -3.82 9.13
CA GLU A 150 0.99 -4.15 10.55
C GLU A 150 1.63 -3.11 11.48
N ALA A 151 2.88 -2.73 11.20
CA ALA A 151 3.60 -1.71 11.97
C ALA A 151 2.86 -0.37 11.94
N GLU A 152 2.55 0.14 10.74
CA GLU A 152 1.86 1.43 10.60
C GLU A 152 0.44 1.41 11.19
N THR A 153 -0.29 0.30 11.04
CA THR A 153 -1.65 0.12 11.59
C THR A 153 -1.66 0.28 13.11
N ARG A 154 -0.65 -0.25 13.81
CA ARG A 154 -0.51 -0.11 15.27
C ARG A 154 -0.22 1.33 15.67
N ILE A 155 0.55 2.06 14.88
CA ILE A 155 0.81 3.47 15.17
C ILE A 155 -0.47 4.28 15.04
N TYR A 156 -1.25 4.09 13.97
CA TYR A 156 -2.56 4.71 13.85
C TYR A 156 -3.46 4.38 15.05
N GLN A 157 -3.51 3.12 15.50
CA GLN A 157 -4.29 2.75 16.70
C GLN A 157 -3.99 3.64 17.91
N LEU A 158 -2.71 3.97 18.12
CA LEU A 158 -2.25 4.75 19.27
C LEU A 158 -2.54 6.24 19.12
N ILE A 159 -2.44 6.79 17.91
CA ILE A 159 -2.46 8.24 17.69
C ILE A 159 -3.80 8.78 17.20
N GLN A 160 -4.73 7.94 16.73
CA GLN A 160 -6.07 8.38 16.31
C GLN A 160 -6.78 9.26 17.35
N PRO A 161 -6.78 8.92 18.66
CA PRO A 161 -7.44 9.74 19.67
C PRO A 161 -6.80 11.13 19.88
N LEU A 162 -5.56 11.32 19.40
CA LEU A 162 -4.80 12.56 19.60
C LEU A 162 -5.14 13.64 18.57
N GLY A 163 -5.80 13.27 17.46
CA GLY A 163 -6.23 14.22 16.42
C GLY A 163 -5.08 14.85 15.62
N ILE A 164 -3.92 14.19 15.55
CA ILE A 164 -2.74 14.61 14.76
C ILE A 164 -2.53 13.77 13.50
N SER A 165 -3.48 12.88 13.18
CA SER A 165 -3.41 11.96 12.03
C SER A 165 -4.69 12.03 11.19
N PRO A 166 -4.67 11.61 9.92
CA PRO A 166 -5.89 11.46 9.12
C PRO A 166 -6.88 10.52 9.82
N PRO A 167 -8.20 10.76 9.71
CA PRO A 167 -9.21 9.82 10.19
C PRO A 167 -9.03 8.42 9.58
N PHE A 168 -8.98 7.40 10.44
CA PHE A 168 -8.95 6.00 10.01
C PHE A 168 -10.38 5.51 9.74
N LEU A 169 -10.63 5.02 8.53
CA LEU A 169 -11.99 4.69 8.06
C LEU A 169 -12.34 3.20 8.22
N GLY A 170 -11.33 2.33 8.22
CA GLY A 170 -11.52 0.89 8.36
C GLY A 170 -10.36 0.07 7.82
N HIS A 171 -10.44 -1.24 8.05
CA HIS A 171 -9.46 -2.23 7.58
C HIS A 171 -9.84 -2.72 6.19
N ILE A 172 -8.87 -2.82 5.28
CA ILE A 172 -9.06 -3.32 3.93
C ILE A 172 -8.79 -4.82 3.92
N HIS A 173 -9.73 -5.58 3.35
CA HIS A 173 -9.59 -7.02 3.19
C HIS A 173 -9.79 -7.50 1.74
N GLU A 174 -9.16 -8.62 1.42
CA GLU A 174 -9.42 -9.43 0.23
C GLU A 174 -9.92 -10.80 0.69
N ALA A 175 -11.11 -11.23 0.25
CA ALA A 175 -11.67 -12.55 0.63
C ALA A 175 -11.57 -12.90 2.14
N GLY A 176 -11.74 -11.90 3.02
CA GLY A 176 -11.66 -12.04 4.48
C GLY A 176 -10.25 -11.86 5.10
N ARG A 177 -9.18 -11.90 4.29
CA ARG A 177 -7.80 -11.62 4.75
C ARG A 177 -7.56 -10.12 4.81
N VAL A 178 -7.11 -9.61 5.95
CA VAL A 178 -6.80 -8.19 6.14
C VAL A 178 -5.42 -7.89 5.58
N ILE A 179 -5.37 -6.98 4.61
CA ILE A 179 -4.15 -6.63 3.87
C ILE A 179 -3.76 -5.17 4.03
N GLY A 180 -4.60 -4.35 4.64
CA GLY A 180 -4.42 -2.90 4.63
C GLY A 180 -5.43 -2.16 5.48
N PHE A 181 -5.44 -0.85 5.32
CA PHE A 181 -6.38 0.07 5.92
C PHE A 181 -6.66 1.28 5.02
N LEU A 182 -7.76 1.96 5.31
CA LEU A 182 -8.23 3.12 4.58
C LEU A 182 -8.22 4.36 5.48
N LEU A 183 -7.69 5.46 4.95
CA LEU A 183 -7.67 6.77 5.61
C LEU A 183 -8.50 7.77 4.80
N GLU A 184 -9.09 8.74 5.49
CA GLU A 184 -9.61 9.93 4.82
C GLU A 184 -8.45 10.71 4.20
N LYS A 185 -8.60 11.15 2.95
CA LYS A 185 -7.61 12.05 2.34
C LYS A 185 -7.74 13.41 3.02
N VAL A 186 -6.65 13.88 3.61
CA VAL A 186 -6.59 15.21 4.21
C VAL A 186 -6.40 16.26 3.11
N GLU A 187 -7.13 17.36 3.23
CA GLU A 187 -6.95 18.54 2.38
C GLU A 187 -6.02 19.54 3.07
N GLY A 188 -5.11 20.12 2.30
CA GLY A 188 -4.10 21.03 2.82
C GLY A 188 -2.90 21.10 1.89
N ARG A 189 -1.92 21.92 2.28
CA ARG A 189 -0.61 21.99 1.61
C ARG A 189 0.43 21.25 2.44
N HIS A 190 1.49 20.78 1.80
CA HIS A 190 2.67 20.33 2.53
C HIS A 190 3.26 21.48 3.36
N ALA A 191 3.89 21.12 4.48
CA ALA A 191 4.56 22.08 5.32
C ALA A 191 5.71 22.78 4.57
N ASN A 192 6.01 23.98 5.05
CA ASN A 192 7.17 24.76 4.66
C ASN A 192 7.92 25.21 5.93
N PRO A 193 9.09 25.86 5.80
CA PRO A 193 9.85 26.32 6.97
C PRO A 193 9.11 27.29 7.90
N GLU A 194 8.11 28.03 7.39
CA GLU A 194 7.30 28.97 8.18
C GLU A 194 6.34 28.23 9.14
N ASP A 195 6.01 26.97 8.84
CA ASP A 195 5.14 26.14 9.67
C ASP A 195 5.89 25.41 10.81
N LEU A 196 7.17 25.71 11.01
CA LEU A 196 8.05 24.99 11.94
C LEU A 196 7.42 24.80 13.32
N GLU A 197 6.88 25.86 13.91
CA GLU A 197 6.32 25.79 15.26
C GLU A 197 5.04 24.94 15.32
N SER A 198 4.19 24.99 14.30
CA SER A 198 3.01 24.11 14.19
C SER A 198 3.42 22.65 13.99
N CYS A 199 4.46 22.39 13.19
CA CYS A 199 4.99 21.05 12.98
C CYS A 199 5.64 20.49 14.25
N LYS A 200 6.42 21.30 14.98
CA LYS A 200 6.96 20.95 16.30
C LYS A 200 5.84 20.63 17.29
N ALA A 201 4.75 21.40 17.29
CA ALA A 201 3.63 21.14 18.17
C ALA A 201 2.97 19.77 17.90
N ALA A 202 2.71 19.43 16.63
CA ALA A 202 2.19 18.12 16.25
C ALA A 202 3.17 16.98 16.60
N LEU A 203 4.45 17.17 16.28
CA LEU A 203 5.49 16.18 16.60
C LEU A 203 5.66 15.97 18.11
N LYS A 204 5.52 17.03 18.91
CA LYS A 204 5.55 16.95 20.37
C LYS A 204 4.40 16.13 20.93
N VAL A 205 3.20 16.22 20.33
CA VAL A 205 2.07 15.36 20.72
C VAL A 205 2.40 13.89 20.49
N LEU A 206 3.07 13.56 19.38
CA LEU A 206 3.56 12.21 19.09
C LEU A 206 4.64 11.76 20.10
N HIS A 207 5.64 12.60 20.36
CA HIS A 207 6.72 12.34 21.33
C HIS A 207 6.21 12.16 22.77
N ASN A 208 5.12 12.83 23.16
CA ASN A 208 4.49 12.61 24.46
C ASN A 208 3.98 11.18 24.65
N GLN A 209 3.71 10.45 23.55
CA GLN A 209 3.41 9.02 23.58
C GLN A 209 4.64 8.13 23.48
N ARG A 210 5.85 8.71 23.50
CA ARG A 210 7.14 8.04 23.24
C ARG A 210 7.20 7.37 21.88
N ILE A 211 6.59 8.01 20.88
CA ILE A 211 6.60 7.55 19.49
C ILE A 211 7.44 8.52 18.68
N LEU A 212 8.40 8.00 17.90
CA LEU A 212 9.08 8.77 16.84
C LEU A 212 8.29 8.65 15.55
N HIS A 213 8.32 9.69 14.72
CA HIS A 213 7.83 9.58 13.35
C HIS A 213 8.79 8.75 12.48
N GLY A 214 10.09 8.88 12.71
CA GLY A 214 11.16 8.15 12.04
C GLY A 214 11.51 8.66 10.63
N ASP A 215 10.61 9.40 9.99
CA ASP A 215 10.80 9.99 8.65
C ASP A 215 10.17 11.38 8.54
N CYS A 216 10.53 12.28 9.47
CA CYS A 216 10.14 13.68 9.31
C CYS A 216 10.75 14.25 8.02
N ASN A 217 9.90 14.69 7.09
CA ASN A 217 10.24 15.50 5.93
C ASN A 217 9.02 16.38 5.61
N ARG A 218 9.17 17.46 4.85
CA ARG A 218 8.09 18.42 4.61
C ARG A 218 6.81 17.83 4.01
N TYR A 219 6.90 16.72 3.28
CA TYR A 219 5.77 16.09 2.60
C TYR A 219 4.88 15.30 3.57
N ASN A 220 5.46 14.84 4.68
CA ASN A 220 4.77 14.07 5.72
C ASN A 220 3.99 14.93 6.74
N PHE A 221 3.99 16.25 6.58
CA PHE A 221 3.21 17.20 7.37
C PHE A 221 2.24 17.95 6.46
N ILE A 222 0.94 17.74 6.66
CA ILE A 222 -0.12 18.42 5.92
C ILE A 222 -0.69 19.55 6.77
N VAL A 223 -0.58 20.78 6.28
CA VAL A 223 -1.11 21.99 6.92
C VAL A 223 -2.49 22.28 6.35
N GLY A 224 -3.52 22.14 7.18
CA GLY A 224 -4.90 22.45 6.85
C GLY A 224 -5.16 23.95 6.76
N ALA A 225 -6.30 24.33 6.16
CA ALA A 225 -6.71 25.74 6.07
C ALA A 225 -6.95 26.40 7.43
N ASP A 226 -7.19 25.60 8.48
CA ASP A 226 -7.29 26.04 9.87
C ASP A 226 -5.94 26.17 10.57
N GLY A 227 -4.83 25.95 9.85
CA GLY A 227 -3.46 25.98 10.37
C GLY A 227 -3.07 24.74 11.18
N LYS A 228 -3.95 23.73 11.32
CA LYS A 228 -3.60 22.49 12.00
C LYS A 228 -2.72 21.62 11.13
N VAL A 229 -1.81 20.92 11.79
CA VAL A 229 -0.87 20.00 11.15
C VAL A 229 -1.32 18.57 11.36
N THR A 230 -1.42 17.84 10.27
CA THR A 230 -1.71 16.40 10.26
C THR A 230 -0.46 15.65 9.79
N LEU A 231 -0.01 14.70 10.59
CA LEU A 231 1.11 13.81 10.28
C LEU A 231 0.62 12.65 9.44
N ILE A 232 1.34 12.35 8.37
CA ILE A 232 1.08 11.21 7.49
C ILE A 232 2.35 10.37 7.33
N ASP A 233 2.19 9.17 6.78
CA ASP A 233 3.28 8.25 6.47
C ASP A 233 4.10 7.79 7.67
N LEU A 234 3.48 6.94 8.49
CA LEU A 234 4.02 6.49 9.78
C LEU A 234 4.72 5.13 9.68
N GLU A 235 5.14 4.72 8.47
CA GLU A 235 5.84 3.46 8.24
C GLU A 235 7.18 3.41 8.98
N GLY A 236 7.88 4.54 9.06
CA GLY A 236 9.14 4.68 9.79
C GLY A 236 8.98 4.82 11.32
N ALA A 237 7.75 4.91 11.83
CA ALA A 237 7.50 5.26 13.21
C ALA A 237 7.92 4.16 14.19
N LYS A 238 8.40 4.58 15.36
CA LYS A 238 8.93 3.66 16.38
C LYS A 238 8.35 4.00 17.74
N VAL A 239 7.76 3.00 18.39
CA VAL A 239 7.32 3.08 19.79
C VAL A 239 8.50 2.94 20.75
N ASP A 240 8.26 3.27 22.01
CA ASP A 240 9.24 3.15 23.11
C ASP A 240 10.54 3.94 22.88
N ALA A 241 10.43 5.06 22.16
CA ALA A 241 11.56 5.95 21.93
C ALA A 241 12.10 6.53 23.25
N ASP A 242 13.42 6.71 23.30
CA ASP A 242 14.07 7.42 24.39
C ASP A 242 14.08 8.94 24.15
N ALA A 243 14.38 9.70 25.20
CA ALA A 243 14.38 11.15 25.15
C ALA A 243 15.41 11.70 24.14
N GLU A 244 16.56 11.05 24.00
CA GLU A 244 17.63 11.50 23.13
C GLU A 244 17.21 11.37 21.65
N MET A 245 16.57 10.26 21.27
CA MET A 245 16.05 10.09 19.92
C MET A 245 14.98 11.14 19.58
N MET A 246 14.06 11.41 20.51
CA MET A 246 13.00 12.41 20.32
C MET A 246 13.56 13.82 20.22
N GLU A 247 14.55 14.17 21.05
CA GLU A 247 15.25 15.46 20.98
C GLU A 247 15.99 15.63 19.65
N ARG A 248 16.66 14.58 19.15
CA ARG A 248 17.32 14.61 17.83
C ARG A 248 16.31 14.78 16.70
N GLU A 249 15.20 14.05 16.71
CA GLU A 249 14.14 14.19 15.69
C GLU A 249 13.57 15.62 15.69
N MET A 250 13.28 16.16 16.87
CA MET A 250 12.80 17.54 17.05
C MET A 250 13.81 18.58 16.56
N ALA A 251 15.10 18.41 16.88
CA ALA A 251 16.16 19.33 16.47
C ALA A 251 16.40 19.33 14.95
N SER A 252 16.23 18.17 14.30
CA SER A 252 16.42 18.03 12.84
C SER A 252 15.26 18.60 12.00
N LEU A 253 14.11 18.89 12.62
CA LEU A 253 12.88 19.21 11.89
C LEU A 253 13.01 20.47 11.03
N GLU A 254 13.69 21.51 11.51
CA GLU A 254 13.85 22.75 10.75
C GLU A 254 14.62 22.55 9.44
N GLU A 255 15.69 21.77 9.47
CA GLU A 255 16.46 21.41 8.28
C GLU A 255 15.61 20.58 7.31
N LYS A 256 14.89 19.57 7.83
CA LYS A 256 14.01 18.69 7.05
C LYS A 256 12.85 19.43 6.38
N LEU A 257 12.37 20.52 6.95
CA LEU A 257 11.35 21.37 6.33
C LEU A 257 11.90 22.28 5.22
N ARG A 258 13.19 22.61 5.29
CA ARG A 258 13.92 23.40 4.28
C ARG A 258 14.44 22.56 3.12
N ASP A 259 14.46 21.24 3.26
CA ASP A 259 14.95 20.36 2.21
C ASP A 259 14.03 20.42 0.97
N GLU A 260 14.62 20.78 -0.16
CA GLU A 260 13.99 20.87 -1.48
C GLU A 260 14.53 19.80 -2.45
N SER A 261 15.39 18.89 -1.97
CA SER A 261 16.02 17.85 -2.79
C SER A 261 15.02 16.82 -3.34
N GLY A 262 13.77 16.83 -2.86
CA GLY A 262 12.75 15.84 -3.19
C GLY A 262 12.95 14.50 -2.48
N LEU A 263 13.97 14.35 -1.63
CA LEU A 263 14.14 13.19 -0.76
C LEU A 263 13.00 13.14 0.26
N GLY A 264 12.37 11.96 0.39
CA GLY A 264 11.13 11.79 1.16
C GLY A 264 9.87 12.29 0.45
N GLY A 265 10.01 12.88 -0.75
CA GLY A 265 8.89 13.27 -1.61
C GLY A 265 8.14 12.08 -2.21
N GLY A 266 8.70 10.86 -2.13
CA GLY A 266 8.00 9.57 -2.15
C GLY A 266 7.09 9.21 -3.32
N PHE A 267 6.77 10.14 -4.20
CA PHE A 267 5.94 9.96 -5.38
C PHE A 267 6.89 9.83 -6.56
N MET A 268 7.44 8.63 -6.77
CA MET A 268 7.85 8.30 -8.14
C MET A 268 6.55 8.30 -8.94
N GLU A 269 6.35 9.33 -9.77
CA GLU A 269 5.57 9.20 -10.99
C GLU A 269 6.20 8.06 -11.77
N TYR A 270 5.77 6.83 -11.50
CA TYR A 270 5.69 5.86 -12.55
C TYR A 270 4.62 6.44 -13.47
N GLU A 271 5.05 7.17 -14.50
CA GLU A 271 4.28 7.25 -15.74
C GLU A 271 3.98 5.80 -16.11
N SER A 272 2.83 5.30 -15.65
CA SER A 272 2.23 4.14 -16.25
C SER A 272 1.76 4.65 -17.60
N ASP A 273 2.55 4.43 -18.64
CA ASP A 273 2.09 4.38 -20.02
C ASP A 273 1.12 3.20 -20.19
N ALA A 274 0.03 3.24 -19.43
CA ALA A 274 -1.10 2.33 -19.48
C ALA A 274 -2.39 3.12 -19.27
N ASP A 275 -2.45 4.31 -19.88
CA ASP A 275 -3.69 4.99 -20.22
C ASP A 275 -3.73 5.10 -21.75
N GLU A 276 -4.20 4.04 -22.40
CA GLU A 276 -5.20 4.09 -23.47
C GLU A 276 -5.53 2.65 -23.91
N PHE A 277 -6.84 2.36 -23.96
CA PHE A 277 -7.58 1.15 -24.40
C PHE A 277 -8.03 0.15 -23.31
#